data_AF-A0A6P8IJG4-F1
#
_entry.id   AF-A0A6P8IJG4-F1
#
_cell.length_a   1.000
_cell.length_b   1.000
_cell.length_c   1.000
_cell.angle_alpha   90.00
_cell.angle_beta   90.00
_cell.angle_gamma   90.00
#
_symmetry.space_group_name_H-M   'P 1'
#
loop_
_entity.id
_entity.type
_entity.pdbx_description
1 polymer ?
#
loop_
_entity_poly.entity_id
_entity_poly.type
_entity_poly.pdbx_seq_one_letter_code
_entity_poly.pdbx_strand_id
1 'polypeptide(L)'
;MMEKSGILLILTLFSLLQALSVVRKSRSVARDKNGTVYITSGLHIVLQPGHGGPVIINSGLLVCKGGRCGARLGSRRNPATSCKAILQNERFAKSGVYYIKTNATITKVYCYMDYIPGCGGGGWTTIMKTDGHKSTFTYTSALWKNKVTYNMPGGQSGVDNQETKLPTYWTMPFNSLCLGMKTSGNTSEPNWIRLKYRADSLYSVIADGRYRSFSIGRNTWKSLVPGSSLQLNCNKEGFNFHVGNQASTRIGILSNQENNCGSPDSRIGFGTAGTGCNGRADNSVSTGNVAGCSPDNGDKTIRAFGYILAK
;
A
#
# COMPACT_ATOMS: atom_id res chain seq x y z
N MET A 1 82.81 -26.82 50.26
CA MET A 1 83.00 -26.12 48.97
C MET A 1 81.67 -26.15 48.26
N MET A 2 81.14 -24.95 48.01
CA MET A 2 79.85 -24.56 47.41
C MET A 2 78.86 -25.66 46.99
N GLU A 3 77.72 -25.69 47.68
CA GLU A 3 76.41 -25.79 47.02
C GLU A 3 75.38 -25.19 47.97
N LYS A 4 74.68 -24.12 47.55
CA LYS A 4 73.56 -23.52 48.27
C LYS A 4 72.29 -23.68 47.45
N SER A 5 71.33 -24.33 48.08
CA SER A 5 69.92 -24.44 47.72
C SER A 5 69.21 -23.08 47.62
N GLY A 6 68.13 -23.04 46.83
CA GLY A 6 67.12 -21.97 46.95
C GLY A 6 66.02 -21.94 45.86
N ILE A 7 64.90 -22.62 46.13
CA ILE A 7 63.49 -22.21 45.88
C ILE A 7 62.87 -22.36 44.46
N LEU A 8 62.12 -23.47 44.28
CA LEU A 8 60.67 -23.59 44.01
C LEU A 8 59.95 -22.58 43.07
N LEU A 9 59.45 -23.04 41.91
CA LEU A 9 58.00 -23.09 41.56
C LEU A 9 57.73 -23.85 40.22
N ILE A 10 57.26 -25.09 40.38
CA ILE A 10 56.07 -25.73 39.77
C ILE A 10 55.67 -25.36 38.32
N LEU A 11 55.74 -26.35 37.42
CA LEU A 11 54.66 -26.71 36.48
C LEU A 11 54.94 -28.10 35.86
N THR A 12 54.38 -29.13 36.48
CA THR A 12 54.33 -30.51 35.97
C THR A 12 52.88 -31.01 35.91
N LEU A 13 52.63 -31.89 34.91
CA LEU A 13 51.45 -32.75 34.67
C LEU A 13 50.17 -32.02 34.17
N PHE A 14 49.56 -32.42 33.04
CA PHE A 14 49.11 -33.78 32.74
C PHE A 14 49.31 -34.23 31.29
N SER A 15 49.66 -35.51 31.21
CA SER A 15 49.89 -36.41 30.10
C SER A 15 48.62 -36.87 29.36
N LEU A 16 48.83 -37.34 28.11
CA LEU A 16 48.16 -38.47 27.44
C LEU A 16 46.62 -38.45 27.31
N LEU A 17 46.11 -38.33 26.08
CA LEU A 17 45.52 -39.47 25.35
C LEU A 17 45.21 -39.10 23.89
N GLN A 18 45.25 -40.16 23.09
CA GLN A 18 45.29 -40.23 21.64
C GLN A 18 43.95 -39.90 20.95
N ALA A 19 44.08 -39.79 19.62
CA ALA A 19 43.12 -40.22 18.62
C ALA A 19 42.08 -39.20 18.14
N LEU A 20 42.29 -38.78 16.89
CA LEU A 20 41.28 -38.79 15.84
C LEU A 20 39.91 -38.20 16.21
N SER A 21 39.81 -36.87 16.11
CA SER A 21 38.72 -36.33 15.31
C SER A 21 39.28 -35.29 14.37
N VAL A 22 39.56 -35.74 13.15
CA VAL A 22 39.64 -34.87 11.99
C VAL A 22 38.30 -34.14 11.93
N VAL A 23 38.23 -32.94 12.49
CA VAL A 23 37.20 -31.98 12.10
C VAL A 23 37.55 -31.61 10.66
N ARG A 24 37.07 -32.42 9.71
CA ARG A 24 36.97 -32.01 8.32
C ARG A 24 36.16 -30.72 8.37
N LYS A 25 36.85 -29.59 8.20
CA LYS A 25 36.26 -28.30 7.90
C LYS A 25 35.53 -28.49 6.57
N SER A 26 34.30 -29.00 6.61
CA SER A 26 33.54 -29.16 5.39
C SER A 26 33.30 -27.76 4.87
N ARG A 27 33.71 -27.49 3.64
CA ARG A 27 33.36 -26.28 2.88
C ARG A 27 31.85 -26.13 2.66
N SER A 28 31.03 -26.86 3.40
CA SER A 28 29.59 -26.99 3.18
C SER A 28 28.77 -26.00 3.98
N VAL A 29 29.35 -25.24 4.91
CA VAL A 29 28.62 -24.20 5.66
C VAL A 29 29.53 -22.96 5.85
N ALA A 30 29.11 -21.80 5.34
CA ALA A 30 29.78 -20.51 5.54
C ALA A 30 28.81 -19.51 6.19
N ARG A 31 29.31 -18.57 6.99
CA ARG A 31 28.48 -17.53 7.62
C ARG A 31 29.04 -16.14 7.32
N ASP A 32 28.19 -15.20 6.90
CA ASP A 32 28.63 -13.80 6.71
C ASP A 32 28.55 -12.98 8.00
N LYS A 33 29.10 -11.76 7.95
CA LYS A 33 29.13 -10.82 9.09
C LYS A 33 27.73 -10.38 9.57
N ASN A 34 26.71 -10.56 8.74
CA ASN A 34 25.32 -10.23 9.07
C ASN A 34 24.58 -11.45 9.65
N GLY A 35 25.26 -12.59 9.81
CA GLY A 35 24.71 -13.79 10.42
C GLY A 35 24.05 -14.76 9.43
N THR A 36 24.07 -14.49 8.12
CA THR A 36 23.51 -15.37 7.09
C THR A 36 24.33 -16.63 6.93
N VAL A 37 23.69 -17.80 6.87
CA VAL A 37 24.36 -19.11 6.70
C VAL A 37 24.18 -19.61 5.26
N TYR A 38 25.28 -19.87 4.57
CA TYR A 38 25.35 -20.43 3.22
C TYR A 38 25.73 -21.90 3.31
N ILE A 39 24.93 -22.79 2.73
CA ILE A 39 25.17 -24.23 2.77
C ILE A 39 25.37 -24.78 1.36
N THR A 40 26.49 -25.47 1.11
CA THR A 40 26.81 -26.14 -0.16
C THR A 40 26.92 -27.64 0.08
N SER A 41 25.98 -28.44 -0.42
CA SER A 41 25.94 -29.90 -0.20
C SER A 41 25.66 -30.65 -1.50
N GLY A 42 26.37 -31.75 -1.73
CA GLY A 42 26.05 -32.74 -2.76
C GLY A 42 25.05 -33.81 -2.30
N LEU A 43 24.50 -33.67 -1.08
CA LEU A 43 23.54 -34.57 -0.43
C LEU A 43 22.30 -33.78 0.04
N HIS A 44 21.21 -34.49 0.36
CA HIS A 44 20.02 -33.90 0.99
C HIS A 44 20.39 -33.12 2.26
N ILE A 45 20.03 -31.83 2.29
CA ILE A 45 20.21 -30.97 3.47
C ILE A 45 18.94 -31.05 4.31
N VAL A 46 19.05 -31.53 5.55
CA VAL A 46 17.98 -31.47 6.53
C VAL A 46 18.26 -30.29 7.45
N LEU A 47 17.52 -29.20 7.26
CA LEU A 47 17.49 -28.11 8.23
C LEU A 47 16.47 -28.49 9.30
N GLN A 48 16.93 -28.65 10.53
CA GLN A 48 16.08 -28.69 11.71
C GLN A 48 16.03 -27.28 12.29
N PRO A 49 15.14 -26.39 11.80
CA PRO A 49 14.81 -25.22 12.59
C PRO A 49 14.28 -25.72 13.93
N GLY A 50 14.56 -25.00 15.02
CA GLY A 50 13.91 -25.27 16.31
C GLY A 50 12.39 -25.05 16.23
N HIS A 51 11.80 -24.37 17.20
CA HIS A 51 10.36 -24.02 17.18
C HIS A 51 9.99 -22.97 16.10
N GLY A 52 10.25 -23.27 14.81
CA GLY A 52 9.91 -22.46 13.64
C GLY A 52 10.94 -21.39 13.29
N GLY A 53 11.07 -21.07 12.01
CA GLY A 53 11.96 -19.99 11.53
C GLY A 53 11.99 -19.82 10.00
N PRO A 54 12.43 -18.64 9.51
CA PRO A 54 12.66 -18.40 8.10
C PRO A 54 13.93 -19.11 7.60
N VAL A 55 13.85 -19.71 6.41
CA VAL A 55 14.98 -20.35 5.72
C VAL A 55 15.06 -19.81 4.30
N ILE A 56 16.24 -19.45 3.81
CA ILE A 56 16.43 -19.01 2.42
C ILE A 56 17.07 -20.17 1.63
N ILE A 57 16.37 -20.67 0.61
CA ILE A 57 16.88 -21.71 -0.31
C ILE A 57 16.74 -21.21 -1.75
N ASN A 58 17.84 -21.18 -2.51
CA ASN A 58 17.86 -20.67 -3.90
C ASN A 58 17.17 -19.30 -4.04
N SER A 59 17.49 -18.37 -3.12
CA SER A 59 16.88 -17.03 -3.01
C SER A 59 15.37 -17.00 -2.71
N GLY A 60 14.75 -18.15 -2.40
CA GLY A 60 13.36 -18.25 -1.97
C GLY A 60 13.26 -18.29 -0.45
N LEU A 61 12.53 -17.32 0.13
CA LEU A 61 12.20 -17.32 1.56
C LEU A 61 11.11 -18.37 1.84
N LEU A 62 11.49 -19.41 2.58
CA LEU A 62 10.62 -20.45 3.10
C LEU A 62 10.32 -20.19 4.58
N VAL A 63 9.09 -20.50 4.98
CA VAL A 63 8.65 -20.50 6.37
C VAL A 63 8.45 -21.96 6.78
N CYS A 64 9.18 -22.40 7.79
CA CYS A 64 9.13 -23.77 8.29
C CYS A 64 8.34 -23.84 9.60
N LYS A 65 7.29 -24.68 9.64
CA LYS A 65 6.47 -24.93 10.82
C LYS A 65 6.15 -26.43 10.92
N GLY A 66 6.48 -27.06 12.06
CA GLY A 66 6.20 -28.48 12.32
C GLY A 66 6.84 -29.43 11.30
N GLY A 67 8.10 -29.20 10.93
CA GLY A 67 8.83 -30.04 9.97
C GLY A 67 8.45 -29.85 8.50
N ARG A 68 7.47 -28.99 8.18
CA ARG A 68 7.11 -28.63 6.80
C ARG A 68 7.58 -27.21 6.49
N CYS A 69 8.27 -27.04 5.37
CA CYS A 69 8.69 -25.75 4.84
C CYS A 69 7.87 -25.41 3.60
N GLY A 70 7.27 -24.23 3.59
CA GLY A 70 6.53 -23.71 2.44
C GLY A 70 6.99 -22.31 2.06
N ALA A 71 6.72 -21.89 0.83
CA ALA A 71 7.00 -20.51 0.44
C ALA A 71 6.19 -19.52 1.29
N ARG A 72 6.80 -18.41 1.70
CA ARG A 72 6.13 -17.38 2.52
C ARG A 72 4.85 -16.88 1.83
N LEU A 73 3.78 -16.70 2.60
CA LEU A 73 2.53 -16.14 2.09
C LEU A 73 2.76 -14.72 1.55
N GLY A 74 2.23 -14.42 0.36
CA GLY A 74 2.51 -13.18 -0.36
C GLY A 74 3.78 -13.21 -1.21
N SER A 75 4.47 -14.35 -1.32
CA SER A 75 5.58 -14.53 -2.26
C SER A 75 5.08 -14.97 -3.64
N ARG A 76 5.93 -14.91 -4.67
CA ARG A 76 5.60 -15.37 -6.03
C ARG A 76 5.13 -16.83 -6.07
N ARG A 77 5.70 -17.68 -5.21
CA ARG A 77 5.39 -19.14 -5.16
C ARG A 77 4.22 -19.46 -4.23
N ASN A 78 3.82 -18.53 -3.36
CA ASN A 78 2.66 -18.67 -2.48
C ASN A 78 1.96 -17.31 -2.34
N PRO A 79 1.26 -16.84 -3.39
CA PRO A 79 0.62 -15.53 -3.38
C PRO A 79 -0.58 -15.52 -2.42
N ALA A 80 -0.81 -14.39 -1.76
CA ALA A 80 -1.88 -14.23 -0.77
C ALA A 80 -3.18 -13.73 -1.41
N THR A 81 -4.32 -13.90 -0.76
CA THR A 81 -5.60 -13.36 -1.25
C THR A 81 -5.74 -11.85 -1.06
N SER A 82 -5.01 -11.26 -0.10
CA SER A 82 -4.96 -9.83 0.17
C SER A 82 -3.79 -9.48 1.09
N CYS A 83 -3.41 -8.20 1.17
CA CYS A 83 -2.45 -7.74 2.17
C CYS A 83 -2.92 -8.00 3.61
N LYS A 84 -4.24 -7.93 3.85
CA LYS A 84 -4.86 -8.29 5.13
C LYS A 84 -4.61 -9.75 5.50
N ALA A 85 -4.75 -10.67 4.55
CA ALA A 85 -4.49 -12.09 4.79
C ALA A 85 -3.02 -12.35 5.17
N ILE A 86 -2.08 -11.62 4.56
CA ILE A 86 -0.66 -11.68 4.93
C ILE A 86 -0.48 -11.22 6.38
N LEU A 87 -1.01 -10.04 6.74
CA LEU A 87 -0.83 -9.48 8.08
C LEU A 87 -1.52 -10.32 9.18
N GLN A 88 -2.62 -11.00 8.85
CA GLN A 88 -3.29 -11.94 9.75
C GLN A 88 -2.47 -13.24 9.94
N ASN A 89 -1.76 -13.68 8.90
CA ASN A 89 -0.90 -14.86 8.98
C ASN A 89 0.43 -14.56 9.69
N GLU A 90 0.99 -13.37 9.44
CA GLU A 90 2.27 -12.92 9.98
C GLU A 90 2.11 -11.51 10.57
N ARG A 91 1.86 -11.45 11.89
CA ARG A 91 1.54 -10.20 12.62
C ARG A 91 2.61 -9.12 12.51
N PHE A 92 3.85 -9.50 12.20
CA PHE A 92 5.00 -8.60 12.06
C PHE A 92 5.42 -8.37 10.60
N ALA A 93 4.60 -8.77 9.63
CA ALA A 93 4.83 -8.49 8.22
C ALA A 93 5.03 -6.97 8.02
N LYS A 94 6.08 -6.60 7.29
CA LYS A 94 6.43 -5.19 7.04
C LYS A 94 5.77 -4.69 5.76
N SER A 95 5.51 -3.38 5.72
CA SER A 95 5.08 -2.71 4.49
C SER A 95 6.09 -2.98 3.37
N GLY A 96 5.60 -3.22 2.16
CA GLY A 96 6.46 -3.68 1.07
C GLY A 96 5.68 -4.35 -0.04
N VAL A 97 6.41 -4.98 -0.96
CA VAL A 97 5.83 -5.54 -2.18
C VAL A 97 5.53 -7.03 -2.02
N TYR A 98 4.30 -7.40 -2.30
CA TYR A 98 3.80 -8.78 -2.20
C TYR A 98 3.05 -9.19 -3.46
N TYR A 99 2.88 -10.49 -3.65
CA TYR A 99 2.07 -11.08 -4.70
C TYR A 99 0.68 -11.42 -4.16
N ILE A 100 -0.33 -10.77 -4.74
CA ILE A 100 -1.73 -10.97 -4.39
C ILE A 100 -2.43 -11.73 -5.51
N LYS A 101 -3.00 -12.89 -5.18
CA LYS A 101 -3.82 -13.72 -6.04
C LYS A 101 -5.30 -13.43 -5.75
N THR A 102 -5.96 -12.78 -6.69
CA THR A 102 -7.42 -12.76 -6.75
C THR A 102 -7.89 -13.90 -7.66
N ASN A 103 -9.20 -14.16 -7.73
CA ASN A 103 -9.75 -15.28 -8.51
C ASN A 103 -9.31 -15.28 -9.98
N ALA A 104 -8.99 -14.10 -10.54
CA ALA A 104 -8.65 -13.94 -11.95
C ALA A 104 -7.16 -13.74 -12.23
N THR A 105 -6.36 -13.26 -11.26
CA THR A 105 -4.99 -12.81 -11.57
C THR A 105 -4.08 -12.77 -10.35
N ILE A 106 -2.77 -12.90 -10.60
CA ILE A 106 -1.72 -12.66 -9.62
C ILE A 106 -1.10 -11.30 -9.93
N THR A 107 -1.23 -10.36 -8.99
CA THR A 107 -0.73 -8.99 -9.11
C THR A 107 0.34 -8.72 -8.07
N LYS A 108 1.45 -8.12 -8.48
CA LYS A 108 2.48 -7.60 -7.57
C LYS A 108 2.05 -6.20 -7.10
N VAL A 109 1.84 -6.04 -5.80
CA VAL A 109 1.29 -4.81 -5.19
C VAL A 109 2.11 -4.40 -3.97
N TYR A 110 2.12 -3.11 -3.69
CA TYR A 110 2.56 -2.60 -2.40
C TYR A 110 1.45 -2.81 -1.35
N CYS A 111 1.82 -3.42 -0.23
CA CYS A 111 0.97 -3.60 0.94
C CYS A 111 1.43 -2.64 2.04
N TYR A 112 0.49 -1.91 2.62
CA TYR A 112 0.72 -1.13 3.83
C TYR A 112 0.36 -2.00 5.03
N MET A 113 1.36 -2.48 5.75
CA MET A 113 1.19 -3.37 6.90
C MET A 113 1.15 -2.62 8.24
N ASP A 114 1.62 -1.39 8.25
CA ASP A 114 1.62 -0.53 9.43
C ASP A 114 0.29 0.23 9.59
N TYR A 115 0.14 0.91 10.73
CA TYR A 115 -1.01 1.78 10.99
C TYR A 115 -0.99 2.99 10.06
N ILE A 116 -2.13 3.27 9.41
CA ILE A 116 -2.34 4.48 8.61
C ILE A 116 -3.28 5.41 9.40
N PRO A 117 -2.83 6.61 9.83
CA PRO A 117 -3.71 7.60 10.46
C PRO A 117 -4.98 7.83 9.64
N GLY A 118 -6.16 7.87 10.25
CA GLY A 118 -7.45 8.01 9.53
C GLY A 118 -8.02 6.72 8.94
N CYS A 119 -7.19 5.71 8.66
CA CYS A 119 -7.64 4.40 8.14
C CYS A 119 -7.58 3.26 9.17
N GLY A 120 -6.67 3.33 10.13
CA GLY A 120 -6.48 2.33 11.17
C GLY A 120 -5.38 1.34 10.84
N GLY A 121 -5.41 0.17 11.49
CA GLY A 121 -4.37 -0.86 11.34
C GLY A 121 -4.16 -1.31 9.88
N GLY A 122 -3.00 -1.93 9.62
CA GLY A 122 -2.55 -2.27 8.29
C GLY A 122 -3.30 -3.41 7.58
N GLY A 123 -2.64 -3.97 6.57
CA GLY A 123 -3.19 -4.93 5.63
C GLY A 123 -3.91 -4.26 4.45
N TRP A 124 -3.57 -3.01 4.13
CA TRP A 124 -4.15 -2.27 3.01
C TRP A 124 -3.46 -2.63 1.70
N THR A 125 -4.25 -2.90 0.67
CA THR A 125 -3.78 -3.31 -0.65
C THR A 125 -3.92 -2.15 -1.63
N THR A 126 -2.84 -1.76 -2.30
CA THR A 126 -2.89 -0.72 -3.34
C THR A 126 -3.78 -1.15 -4.51
N ILE A 127 -4.69 -0.26 -4.94
CA ILE A 127 -5.56 -0.45 -6.09
C ILE A 127 -5.15 0.49 -7.24
N MET A 128 -5.04 1.77 -6.92
CA MET A 128 -4.88 2.84 -7.90
C MET A 128 -4.18 4.03 -7.26
N LYS A 129 -3.39 4.74 -8.07
CA LYS A 129 -2.80 6.03 -7.74
C LYS A 129 -3.06 7.00 -8.87
N THR A 130 -3.45 8.22 -8.54
CA THR A 130 -3.88 9.24 -9.52
C THR A 130 -3.09 10.53 -9.34
N ASP A 131 -2.76 11.24 -10.41
CA ASP A 131 -2.07 12.52 -10.33
C ASP A 131 -3.01 13.64 -10.74
N GLY A 132 -3.36 14.51 -9.79
CA GLY A 132 -4.20 15.68 -10.01
C GLY A 132 -3.67 16.66 -11.05
N HIS A 133 -2.39 16.60 -11.41
CA HIS A 133 -1.78 17.41 -12.46
C HIS A 133 -1.94 16.81 -13.86
N LYS A 134 -2.44 15.58 -13.95
CA LYS A 134 -2.58 14.85 -15.21
C LYS A 134 -4.04 14.57 -15.54
N SER A 135 -4.31 14.49 -16.84
CA SER A 135 -5.63 14.16 -17.36
C SER A 135 -5.95 12.67 -17.35
N THR A 136 -4.96 11.81 -17.03
CA THR A 136 -5.02 10.33 -17.04
C THR A 136 -6.28 9.78 -16.38
N PHE A 137 -6.61 10.30 -15.20
CA PHE A 137 -7.72 9.82 -14.37
C PHE A 137 -8.79 10.88 -14.15
N THR A 138 -9.02 11.80 -15.08
CA THR A 138 -10.21 12.69 -15.06
C THR A 138 -11.51 11.88 -15.01
N TYR A 139 -12.64 12.52 -14.65
CA TYR A 139 -13.94 11.83 -14.55
C TYR A 139 -14.26 11.02 -15.80
N THR A 140 -14.06 11.60 -16.99
CA THR A 140 -14.42 10.99 -18.28
C THR A 140 -13.46 9.89 -18.75
N SER A 141 -12.32 9.70 -18.08
CA SER A 141 -11.33 8.70 -18.48
C SER A 141 -11.91 7.28 -18.56
N ALA A 142 -11.69 6.63 -19.70
CA ALA A 142 -12.08 5.24 -19.91
C ALA A 142 -11.41 4.27 -18.92
N LEU A 143 -10.28 4.67 -18.32
CA LEU A 143 -9.59 3.88 -17.29
C LEU A 143 -10.47 3.62 -16.06
N TRP A 144 -11.48 4.43 -15.77
CA TRP A 144 -12.43 4.15 -14.69
C TRP A 144 -13.39 2.98 -15.02
N LYS A 145 -13.70 2.78 -16.30
CA LYS A 145 -14.78 1.87 -16.74
C LYS A 145 -14.27 0.59 -17.42
N ASN A 146 -12.99 0.51 -17.77
CA ASN A 146 -12.40 -0.65 -18.42
C ASN A 146 -11.62 -1.55 -17.43
N LYS A 147 -11.27 -2.77 -17.85
CA LYS A 147 -10.42 -3.71 -17.11
C LYS A 147 -8.99 -3.73 -17.66
N VAL A 148 -8.49 -2.56 -18.04
CA VAL A 148 -7.12 -2.36 -18.55
C VAL A 148 -6.24 -1.81 -17.44
N THR A 149 -5.01 -2.32 -17.33
CA THR A 149 -3.98 -1.85 -16.40
C THR A 149 -3.38 -0.52 -16.86
N TYR A 150 -2.87 0.28 -15.93
CA TYR A 150 -2.06 1.46 -16.25
C TYR A 150 -0.83 1.50 -15.34
N ASN A 151 0.36 1.67 -15.91
CA ASN A 151 1.64 1.75 -15.20
C ASN A 151 1.75 0.81 -13.98
N MET A 152 1.74 -0.51 -14.23
CA MET A 152 1.83 -1.55 -13.19
C MET A 152 3.02 -1.40 -12.23
N PRO A 153 4.23 -0.98 -12.68
CA PRO A 153 5.35 -0.72 -11.78
C PRO A 153 5.04 0.31 -10.68
N GLY A 154 4.23 1.34 -10.96
CA GLY A 154 3.84 2.35 -9.98
C GLY A 154 3.03 1.81 -8.79
N GLY A 155 2.46 0.61 -8.91
CA GLY A 155 1.80 -0.08 -7.80
C GLY A 155 2.73 -0.88 -6.89
N GLN A 156 4.04 -0.91 -7.17
CA GLN A 156 5.05 -1.70 -6.45
C GLN A 156 5.89 -0.83 -5.49
N SER A 157 5.36 0.32 -5.13
CA SER A 157 5.96 1.32 -4.23
C SER A 157 4.87 1.91 -3.35
N GLY A 158 5.26 2.43 -2.19
CA GLY A 158 4.36 3.07 -1.24
C GLY A 158 3.95 4.47 -1.70
N VAL A 159 4.20 5.48 -0.87
CA VAL A 159 3.94 6.88 -1.20
C VAL A 159 5.01 7.38 -2.17
N ASP A 160 4.59 7.65 -3.41
CA ASP A 160 5.42 8.20 -4.48
C ASP A 160 4.55 8.91 -5.52
N ASN A 161 5.16 9.51 -6.53
CA ASN A 161 4.44 10.28 -7.55
C ASN A 161 4.22 9.48 -8.84
N GLN A 162 4.04 8.15 -8.74
CA GLN A 162 3.82 7.28 -9.90
C GLN A 162 2.37 6.82 -10.00
N GLU A 163 1.64 7.33 -10.98
CA GLU A 163 0.27 6.91 -11.27
C GLU A 163 0.20 5.40 -11.52
N THR A 164 -0.90 4.74 -11.13
CA THR A 164 -1.08 3.33 -11.42
C THR A 164 -2.55 2.94 -11.40
N LYS A 165 -2.90 1.90 -12.15
CA LYS A 165 -4.15 1.17 -12.04
C LYS A 165 -3.84 -0.31 -12.14
N LEU A 166 -4.04 -1.02 -11.03
CA LEU A 166 -3.73 -2.43 -10.91
C LEU A 166 -4.96 -3.31 -11.14
N PRO A 167 -4.81 -4.59 -11.48
CA PRO A 167 -5.92 -5.53 -11.57
C PRO A 167 -6.73 -5.69 -10.28
N THR A 168 -6.15 -5.37 -9.13
CA THR A 168 -6.89 -5.27 -7.85
C THR A 168 -8.06 -4.28 -7.94
N TYR A 169 -8.02 -3.29 -8.85
CA TYR A 169 -9.15 -2.40 -9.15
C TYR A 169 -10.45 -3.14 -9.53
N TRP A 170 -10.35 -4.21 -10.32
CA TRP A 170 -11.52 -4.95 -10.82
C TRP A 170 -11.63 -6.38 -10.31
N THR A 171 -10.68 -6.85 -9.51
CA THR A 171 -10.66 -8.24 -9.02
C THR A 171 -10.71 -8.39 -7.51
N MET A 172 -10.48 -7.32 -6.75
CA MET A 172 -10.36 -7.41 -5.30
C MET A 172 -11.65 -6.91 -4.60
N PRO A 173 -12.39 -7.79 -3.89
CA PRO A 173 -13.47 -7.36 -3.02
C PRO A 173 -12.93 -6.62 -1.80
N PHE A 174 -13.71 -5.68 -1.28
CA PHE A 174 -13.33 -4.88 -0.12
C PHE A 174 -14.52 -4.59 0.79
N ASN A 175 -14.24 -4.32 2.07
CA ASN A 175 -15.20 -3.81 3.04
C ASN A 175 -14.88 -2.36 3.44
N SER A 176 -13.69 -1.86 3.09
CA SER A 176 -13.32 -0.47 3.26
C SER A 176 -12.32 -0.02 2.20
N LEU A 177 -12.41 1.25 1.85
CA LEU A 177 -11.36 1.97 1.13
C LEU A 177 -10.60 2.88 2.10
N CYS A 178 -9.30 3.00 1.87
CA CYS A 178 -8.45 4.03 2.46
C CYS A 178 -8.05 4.98 1.34
N LEU A 179 -8.51 6.22 1.44
CA LEU A 179 -8.32 7.26 0.43
C LEU A 179 -7.27 8.22 0.95
N GLY A 180 -6.22 8.45 0.17
CA GLY A 180 -5.09 9.32 0.51
C GLY A 180 -4.91 10.43 -0.49
N MET A 181 -4.53 11.62 -0.02
CA MET A 181 -4.12 12.73 -0.88
C MET A 181 -2.85 13.39 -0.35
N LYS A 182 -1.84 13.51 -1.22
CA LYS A 182 -0.60 14.24 -0.98
C LYS A 182 -0.60 15.51 -1.82
N THR A 183 -0.63 16.67 -1.17
CA THR A 183 -0.53 17.98 -1.81
C THR A 183 0.92 18.48 -1.77
N SER A 184 1.25 19.50 -2.58
CA SER A 184 2.58 20.13 -2.55
C SER A 184 2.94 20.71 -1.17
N GLY A 185 1.95 21.14 -0.40
CA GLY A 185 2.13 21.64 0.97
C GLY A 185 2.32 20.54 2.04
N ASN A 186 2.20 19.26 1.68
CA ASN A 186 2.40 18.13 2.58
C ASN A 186 3.53 17.23 2.04
N THR A 187 4.76 17.52 2.44
CA THR A 187 5.97 16.93 1.84
C THR A 187 6.27 15.51 2.34
N SER A 188 5.80 15.14 3.53
CA SER A 188 6.12 13.85 4.16
C SER A 188 5.14 12.75 3.77
N GLU A 189 3.87 12.82 4.17
CA GLU A 189 2.89 11.72 4.06
C GLU A 189 1.54 12.20 3.54
N PRO A 190 0.74 11.39 2.82
CA PRO A 190 -0.61 11.77 2.43
C PRO A 190 -1.50 11.96 3.67
N ASN A 191 -2.51 12.83 3.57
CA ASN A 191 -3.63 12.78 4.50
C ASN A 191 -4.56 11.67 4.06
N TRP A 192 -5.11 10.94 5.03
CA TRP A 192 -5.88 9.74 4.76
C TRP A 192 -7.24 9.78 5.44
N ILE A 193 -8.25 9.23 4.77
CA ILE A 193 -9.58 9.01 5.32
C ILE A 193 -10.07 7.60 4.99
N ARG A 194 -10.87 7.03 5.89
CA ARG A 194 -11.51 5.73 5.68
C ARG A 194 -12.92 5.89 5.17
N LEU A 195 -13.24 5.18 4.10
CA LEU A 195 -14.60 4.95 3.64
C LEU A 195 -14.98 3.50 3.92
N LYS A 196 -15.95 3.28 4.83
CA LYS A 196 -16.54 1.95 5.03
C LYS A 196 -17.59 1.72 3.94
N TYR A 197 -17.30 0.83 3.01
CA TYR A 197 -18.18 0.48 1.90
C TYR A 197 -17.84 -0.94 1.45
N ARG A 198 -18.86 -1.80 1.29
CA ARG A 198 -18.68 -3.18 0.85
C ARG A 198 -18.98 -3.30 -0.64
N ALA A 199 -18.05 -3.85 -1.41
CA ALA A 199 -18.25 -4.12 -2.83
C ALA A 199 -17.36 -5.26 -3.33
N ASP A 200 -17.73 -5.84 -4.47
CA ASP A 200 -16.97 -6.92 -5.11
C ASP A 200 -15.67 -6.43 -5.74
N SER A 201 -15.60 -5.14 -6.10
CA SER A 201 -14.39 -4.42 -6.53
C SER A 201 -14.68 -2.94 -6.74
N LEU A 202 -13.64 -2.10 -6.86
CA LEU A 202 -13.85 -0.68 -7.15
C LEU A 202 -14.46 -0.49 -8.55
N TYR A 203 -14.07 -1.36 -9.50
CA TYR A 203 -14.71 -1.46 -10.81
C TYR A 203 -16.21 -1.67 -10.71
N SER A 204 -16.70 -2.58 -9.85
CA SER A 204 -18.13 -2.91 -9.76
C SER A 204 -19.02 -1.74 -9.34
N VAL A 205 -18.47 -0.78 -8.60
CA VAL A 205 -19.21 0.42 -8.14
C VAL A 205 -19.00 1.63 -9.03
N ILE A 206 -17.98 1.64 -9.88
CA ILE A 206 -17.65 2.76 -10.77
C ILE A 206 -18.12 2.52 -12.21
N ALA A 207 -17.91 1.32 -12.76
CA ALA A 207 -17.89 1.09 -14.20
C ALA A 207 -19.23 1.34 -14.90
N ASP A 208 -20.36 1.05 -14.23
CA ASP A 208 -21.70 1.27 -14.78
C ASP A 208 -22.11 2.76 -14.78
N GLY A 209 -21.28 3.64 -14.21
CA GLY A 209 -21.52 5.08 -14.18
C GLY A 209 -22.68 5.51 -13.29
N ARG A 210 -23.32 4.59 -12.55
CA ARG A 210 -24.46 4.93 -11.69
C ARG A 210 -23.99 5.61 -10.41
N TYR A 211 -24.73 6.64 -10.00
CA TYR A 211 -24.53 7.28 -8.71
C TYR A 211 -24.81 6.30 -7.58
N ARG A 212 -23.91 6.25 -6.58
CA ARG A 212 -24.11 5.49 -5.34
C ARG A 212 -23.69 6.37 -4.17
N SER A 213 -24.62 6.67 -3.29
CA SER A 213 -24.37 7.50 -2.11
C SER A 213 -23.57 6.74 -1.04
N PHE A 214 -22.73 7.47 -0.34
CA PHE A 214 -22.20 7.15 0.99
C PHE A 214 -22.04 8.48 1.73
N SER A 215 -21.81 8.47 3.03
CA SER A 215 -21.48 9.70 3.75
C SER A 215 -20.36 9.43 4.75
N ILE A 216 -19.30 10.23 4.62
CA ILE A 216 -18.21 10.32 5.59
C ILE A 216 -18.04 11.75 6.12
N GLY A 217 -18.77 12.71 5.54
CA GLY A 217 -18.90 14.08 6.05
C GLY A 217 -17.96 15.06 5.36
N ARG A 218 -18.47 16.28 5.16
CA ARG A 218 -17.75 17.42 4.54
C ARG A 218 -16.38 17.66 5.17
N ASN A 219 -16.30 17.71 6.49
CA ASN A 219 -15.05 18.01 7.20
C ASN A 219 -14.00 16.91 6.99
N THR A 220 -14.43 15.65 6.88
CA THR A 220 -13.55 14.53 6.57
C THR A 220 -12.98 14.66 5.15
N TRP A 221 -13.79 15.04 4.16
CA TRP A 221 -13.27 15.37 2.82
C TRP A 221 -12.29 16.54 2.84
N LYS A 222 -12.61 17.62 3.56
CA LYS A 222 -11.68 18.77 3.69
C LYS A 222 -10.36 18.37 4.36
N SER A 223 -10.35 17.43 5.30
CA SER A 223 -9.11 16.97 5.95
C SER A 223 -8.13 16.25 5.01
N LEU A 224 -8.58 15.73 3.85
CA LEU A 224 -7.66 15.17 2.85
C LEU A 224 -6.75 16.22 2.22
N VAL A 225 -7.25 17.45 2.10
CA VAL A 225 -6.59 18.52 1.34
C VAL A 225 -6.47 19.75 2.25
N PRO A 226 -5.32 19.95 2.92
CA PRO A 226 -5.11 21.11 3.77
C PRO A 226 -5.31 22.40 2.99
N GLY A 227 -6.04 23.36 3.58
CA GLY A 227 -6.40 24.61 2.92
C GLY A 227 -7.46 24.50 1.82
N SER A 228 -8.12 23.34 1.70
CA SER A 228 -9.25 23.17 0.76
C SER A 228 -10.43 24.08 1.09
N SER A 229 -11.26 24.25 0.07
CA SER A 229 -12.45 25.08 0.09
C SER A 229 -13.60 24.33 -0.56
N LEU A 230 -14.81 24.54 -0.07
CA LEU A 230 -16.05 24.02 -0.66
C LEU A 230 -17.15 25.07 -0.46
N GLN A 231 -18.11 25.17 -1.36
CA GLN A 231 -19.32 25.96 -1.12
C GLN A 231 -20.18 25.30 -0.05
N LEU A 232 -21.07 26.03 0.63
CA LEU A 232 -21.64 25.60 1.91
C LEU A 232 -22.70 24.49 1.81
N ASN A 233 -23.40 24.39 0.68
CA ASN A 233 -24.60 23.57 0.49
C ASN A 233 -24.36 22.39 -0.48
N CYS A 234 -25.42 21.65 -0.81
CA CYS A 234 -25.42 20.37 -1.54
C CYS A 234 -24.68 19.23 -0.81
N ASN A 235 -23.38 19.38 -0.56
CA ASN A 235 -22.51 18.43 0.15
C ASN A 235 -22.71 16.97 -0.28
N LYS A 236 -22.98 16.73 -1.57
CA LYS A 236 -23.41 15.42 -2.04
C LYS A 236 -22.20 14.55 -2.29
N GLU A 237 -22.09 13.53 -1.45
CA GLU A 237 -21.03 12.53 -1.44
C GLU A 237 -21.44 11.30 -2.25
N GLY A 238 -20.47 10.63 -2.88
CA GLY A 238 -20.72 9.32 -3.47
C GLY A 238 -19.75 8.91 -4.57
N PHE A 239 -20.09 7.77 -5.17
CA PHE A 239 -19.50 7.28 -6.41
C PHE A 239 -20.24 7.86 -7.61
N ASN A 240 -19.50 8.20 -8.67
CA ASN A 240 -20.04 8.67 -9.96
C ASN A 240 -21.01 9.86 -9.87
N PHE A 241 -20.85 10.75 -8.89
CA PHE A 241 -21.72 11.91 -8.80
C PHE A 241 -21.31 12.93 -9.86
N HIS A 242 -22.27 13.41 -10.65
CA HIS A 242 -22.05 14.42 -11.66
C HIS A 242 -23.32 15.25 -11.88
N VAL A 243 -23.14 16.49 -12.31
CA VAL A 243 -24.21 17.43 -12.62
C VAL A 243 -23.89 18.09 -13.95
N GLY A 244 -24.45 17.55 -15.04
CA GLY A 244 -24.16 18.01 -16.40
C GLY A 244 -22.66 18.17 -16.67
N ASN A 245 -22.28 19.34 -17.17
CA ASN A 245 -20.87 19.74 -17.33
C ASN A 245 -20.31 20.51 -16.13
N GLN A 246 -21.14 20.79 -15.11
CA GLN A 246 -20.81 21.70 -14.02
C GLN A 246 -19.73 21.14 -13.10
N ALA A 247 -19.97 19.96 -12.53
CA ALA A 247 -18.98 19.25 -11.74
C ALA A 247 -19.26 17.76 -11.69
N SER A 248 -18.20 16.99 -11.52
CA SER A 248 -18.25 15.55 -11.45
C SER A 248 -17.12 14.99 -10.59
N THR A 249 -17.37 13.82 -10.01
CA THR A 249 -16.39 13.05 -9.24
C THR A 249 -16.66 11.55 -9.35
N ARG A 250 -15.60 10.76 -9.48
CA ARG A 250 -15.70 9.29 -9.41
C ARG A 250 -15.85 8.82 -7.98
N ILE A 251 -15.12 9.45 -7.07
CA ILE A 251 -15.19 9.23 -5.62
C ILE A 251 -14.96 10.57 -4.95
N GLY A 252 -15.98 11.17 -4.34
CA GLY A 252 -15.82 12.51 -3.80
C GLY A 252 -17.08 13.12 -3.24
N ILE A 253 -16.97 14.42 -3.00
CA ILE A 253 -18.03 15.34 -2.60
C ILE A 253 -18.12 16.47 -3.62
N LEU A 254 -19.33 16.83 -4.03
CA LEU A 254 -19.63 18.07 -4.74
C LEU A 254 -20.46 18.98 -3.83
N SER A 255 -20.16 20.26 -3.82
CA SER A 255 -20.87 21.26 -3.01
C SER A 255 -21.25 22.47 -3.86
N ASN A 256 -22.28 23.18 -3.41
CA ASN A 256 -22.92 24.27 -4.12
C ASN A 256 -23.15 25.47 -3.19
N GLN A 257 -23.29 26.68 -3.73
CA GLN A 257 -23.67 27.87 -2.97
C GLN A 257 -25.18 27.92 -2.75
N GLU A 258 -25.99 27.49 -3.71
CA GLU A 258 -27.44 27.39 -3.53
C GLU A 258 -27.81 26.17 -2.68
N ASN A 259 -29.01 26.20 -2.07
CA ASN A 259 -29.55 25.10 -1.27
C ASN A 259 -30.06 23.92 -2.13
N ASN A 260 -29.35 23.57 -3.19
CA ASN A 260 -29.64 22.45 -4.09
C ASN A 260 -28.34 21.93 -4.74
N CYS A 261 -28.42 20.82 -5.47
CA CYS A 261 -27.29 20.20 -6.17
C CYS A 261 -27.35 20.36 -7.70
N GLY A 262 -28.02 21.39 -8.22
CA GLY A 262 -28.23 21.60 -9.66
C GLY A 262 -27.07 22.29 -10.38
N SER A 263 -26.22 23.02 -9.64
CA SER A 263 -25.14 23.83 -10.20
C SER A 263 -23.84 23.85 -9.37
N PRO A 264 -23.37 22.72 -8.80
CA PRO A 264 -22.23 22.74 -7.90
C PRO A 264 -20.94 23.25 -8.56
N ASP A 265 -20.29 24.25 -7.96
CA ASP A 265 -19.03 24.83 -8.44
C ASP A 265 -17.81 24.44 -7.57
N SER A 266 -18.01 23.52 -6.63
CA SER A 266 -16.94 23.05 -5.75
C SER A 266 -16.92 21.54 -5.55
N ARG A 267 -15.71 20.97 -5.48
CA ARG A 267 -15.47 19.53 -5.45
C ARG A 267 -14.19 19.17 -4.71
N ILE A 268 -14.22 18.05 -4.00
CA ILE A 268 -13.04 17.32 -3.53
C ILE A 268 -13.19 15.86 -3.92
N GLY A 269 -12.17 15.26 -4.52
CA GLY A 269 -12.20 13.83 -4.79
C GLY A 269 -11.20 13.33 -5.81
N PHE A 270 -11.47 12.11 -6.28
CA PHE A 270 -10.74 11.38 -7.30
C PHE A 270 -11.60 11.31 -8.56
N GLY A 271 -10.96 11.42 -9.72
CA GLY A 271 -11.67 11.45 -11.00
C GLY A 271 -12.64 12.58 -11.10
N THR A 272 -12.15 13.81 -10.90
CA THR A 272 -12.94 15.02 -10.99
C THR A 272 -12.84 15.66 -12.38
N ALA A 273 -13.85 16.46 -12.72
CA ALA A 273 -13.95 17.33 -13.88
C ALA A 273 -15.09 18.33 -13.63
N GLY A 274 -15.15 19.41 -14.39
CA GLY A 274 -16.24 20.39 -14.28
C GLY A 274 -15.99 21.65 -15.07
N THR A 275 -16.74 22.70 -14.77
CA THR A 275 -16.53 24.07 -15.21
C THR A 275 -16.12 24.95 -14.03
N GLY A 276 -15.32 25.98 -14.29
CA GLY A 276 -15.10 27.06 -13.33
C GLY A 276 -16.25 28.08 -13.38
N CYS A 277 -16.21 29.04 -12.47
CA CYS A 277 -17.21 30.11 -12.33
C CYS A 277 -17.39 31.00 -13.57
N ASN A 278 -16.41 31.04 -14.45
CA ASN A 278 -16.47 31.74 -15.73
C ASN A 278 -17.15 30.91 -16.84
N GLY A 279 -17.76 29.77 -16.50
CA GLY A 279 -18.38 28.83 -17.43
C GLY A 279 -17.40 28.05 -18.30
N ARG A 280 -16.08 28.22 -18.11
CA ARG A 280 -15.07 27.51 -18.89
C ARG A 280 -14.80 26.14 -18.29
N ALA A 281 -14.63 25.14 -19.14
CA ALA A 281 -14.26 23.80 -18.72
C ALA A 281 -12.95 23.83 -17.89
N ASP A 282 -13.01 23.26 -16.70
CA ASP A 282 -11.88 23.02 -15.80
C ASP A 282 -11.70 21.51 -15.59
N ASN A 283 -10.98 20.91 -16.53
CA ASN A 283 -10.48 19.53 -16.44
C ASN A 283 -9.03 19.50 -15.94
N SER A 284 -8.54 20.60 -15.35
CA SER A 284 -7.13 20.77 -15.01
C SER A 284 -6.74 20.08 -13.68
N VAL A 285 -7.73 19.56 -12.96
CA VAL A 285 -7.56 18.85 -11.70
C VAL A 285 -8.37 17.56 -11.77
N SER A 286 -7.68 16.42 -11.91
CA SER A 286 -8.32 15.10 -11.90
C SER A 286 -8.46 14.52 -10.49
N THR A 287 -7.64 15.00 -9.55
CA THR A 287 -7.61 14.59 -8.14
C THR A 287 -7.20 15.78 -7.28
N GLY A 288 -7.95 16.04 -6.20
CA GLY A 288 -7.70 17.17 -5.30
C GLY A 288 -8.96 18.00 -5.06
N ASN A 289 -8.80 19.31 -4.97
CA ASN A 289 -9.86 20.27 -4.67
C ASN A 289 -9.95 21.36 -5.74
N VAL A 290 -11.18 21.65 -6.18
CA VAL A 290 -11.50 22.88 -6.91
C VAL A 290 -12.72 23.49 -6.26
N ALA A 291 -12.68 24.79 -6.01
CA ALA A 291 -13.82 25.54 -5.53
C ALA A 291 -13.76 26.97 -6.04
N GLY A 292 -14.90 27.47 -6.51
CA GLY A 292 -15.12 28.87 -6.80
C GLY A 292 -16.50 29.31 -6.36
N CYS A 293 -16.90 30.52 -6.74
CA CYS A 293 -18.29 31.00 -6.65
C CYS A 293 -18.75 31.08 -5.20
N SER A 294 -18.04 31.86 -4.39
CA SER A 294 -18.30 32.05 -2.95
C SER A 294 -18.16 30.78 -2.10
N PRO A 295 -17.01 30.07 -2.16
CA PRO A 295 -16.77 28.93 -1.30
C PRO A 295 -16.24 29.35 0.08
N ASP A 296 -16.29 28.44 1.05
CA ASP A 296 -16.08 28.72 2.47
C ASP A 296 -14.66 29.12 2.88
N ASN A 297 -13.68 28.97 1.99
CA ASN A 297 -12.28 29.34 2.22
C ASN A 297 -11.66 30.03 0.99
N GLY A 298 -12.49 30.79 0.27
CA GLY A 298 -12.11 31.47 -0.97
C GLY A 298 -11.82 30.50 -2.12
N ASP A 299 -11.58 31.05 -3.31
CA ASP A 299 -11.38 30.24 -4.51
C ASP A 299 -10.09 29.41 -4.39
N LYS A 300 -10.19 28.12 -4.71
CA LYS A 300 -9.08 27.15 -4.61
C LYS A 300 -8.99 26.28 -5.84
N THR A 301 -7.76 25.99 -6.25
CA THR A 301 -7.41 24.94 -7.20
C THR A 301 -6.18 24.24 -6.64
N ILE A 302 -6.41 23.15 -5.89
CA ILE A 302 -5.36 22.40 -5.21
C ILE A 302 -5.29 21.01 -5.84
N ARG A 303 -4.20 20.74 -6.54
CA ARG A 303 -3.93 19.42 -7.11
C ARG A 303 -3.30 18.53 -6.04
N ALA A 304 -3.69 17.27 -6.05
CA ALA A 304 -3.14 16.27 -5.14
C ALA A 304 -2.75 15.01 -5.91
N PHE A 305 -1.73 14.34 -5.40
CA PHE A 305 -1.46 12.96 -5.76
C PHE A 305 -2.34 12.05 -4.89
N GLY A 306 -3.18 11.25 -5.53
CA GLY A 306 -4.18 10.41 -4.91
C GLY A 306 -3.73 8.97 -4.73
N TYR A 307 -4.15 8.36 -3.64
CA TYR A 307 -3.92 6.95 -3.31
C TYR A 307 -5.25 6.29 -2.96
N ILE A 308 -5.54 5.14 -3.56
CA ILE A 308 -6.73 4.34 -3.27
C ILE A 308 -6.30 2.94 -2.87
N LEU A 309 -6.58 2.56 -1.62
CA LEU A 309 -6.28 1.25 -1.07
C LEU A 309 -7.56 0.53 -0.64
N ALA A 310 -7.54 -0.81 -0.64
CA ALA A 310 -8.66 -1.64 -0.17
C ALA A 310 -8.28 -2.59 0.97
N LYS A 311 -9.27 -2.91 1.80
CA LYS A 311 -9.21 -3.90 2.88
C LYS A 311 -10.54 -4.58 3.16
#